data_AF-W4L252-F1
#
_entry.id   AF-W4L252-F1
#
_cell.length_a   1.000
_cell.length_b   1.000
_cell.length_c   1.000
_cell.angle_alpha   90.00
_cell.angle_beta   90.00
_cell.angle_gamma   90.00
#
_symmetry.space_group_name_H-M   'P 1'
#
loop_
_entity.id
_entity.type
_entity.pdbx_description
1 polymer ?
#
loop_
_entity_poly.entity_id
_entity_poly.type
_entity_poly.pdbx_seq_one_letter_code
_entity_poly.pdbx_strand_id
1 'polypeptide(L)'
;MFLKKVFLSIYVLVLLVSQASAANFVTIDPPGSVFTEVWDVDEDGQMVGLFVDTSGAVHGFLRDDDGDFTTLDFPGESRTAAFGMNEDGDIVGAFISSAGAFRGYLRDSSGNFSVIDFPGAAGTQAWDVNEDGQIVGDYADNNGNFHGYLLENGNFTTIDVPGATETLARGINEDGEIVGFYIDANGVDHGFLRDEDGNFTTIDVPGAASTNAIGINEDGEEIVGYYLDTNGVYNAPRNLDI
;
A
#
# COMPACT_ATOMS: atom_id res chain seq x y z
N MET A 1 -4.46 1.10 81.03
CA MET A 1 -5.48 1.35 79.98
C MET A 1 -4.76 1.56 78.67
N PHE A 2 -4.54 0.50 77.88
CA PHE A 2 -4.15 0.58 76.48
C PHE A 2 -4.66 -0.68 75.78
N LEU A 3 -5.58 -0.48 74.83
CA LEU A 3 -6.18 -1.52 74.01
C LEU A 3 -5.71 -1.32 72.56
N LYS A 4 -5.06 -2.37 72.03
CA LYS A 4 -5.00 -2.88 70.65
C LYS A 4 -5.42 -1.96 69.48
N LYS A 5 -4.63 -2.00 68.40
CA LYS A 5 -4.93 -2.81 67.20
C LYS A 5 -3.74 -2.87 66.23
N VAL A 6 -3.39 -4.09 65.85
CA VAL A 6 -2.46 -4.45 64.77
C VAL A 6 -3.21 -4.26 63.44
N PHE A 7 -2.64 -3.53 62.48
CA PHE A 7 -3.14 -3.50 61.11
C PHE A 7 -2.20 -4.28 60.20
N LEU A 8 -2.80 -5.30 59.57
CA LEU A 8 -2.27 -6.15 58.52
C LEU A 8 -2.44 -5.39 57.20
N SER A 9 -1.35 -5.01 56.53
CA SER A 9 -1.43 -4.46 55.17
C SER A 9 -1.45 -5.60 54.15
N ILE A 10 -2.57 -5.69 53.43
CA ILE A 10 -2.82 -6.59 52.32
C ILE A 10 -2.10 -6.04 51.08
N TYR A 11 -1.31 -6.87 50.40
CA TYR A 11 -0.84 -6.60 49.04
C TYR A 11 -2.04 -6.70 48.10
N VAL A 12 -2.49 -5.57 47.53
CA VAL A 12 -3.39 -5.60 46.38
C VAL A 12 -2.52 -5.72 45.14
N LEU A 13 -2.41 -6.95 44.64
CA LEU A 13 -1.95 -7.23 43.28
C LEU A 13 -3.03 -6.71 42.33
N VAL A 14 -2.81 -5.55 41.71
CA VAL A 14 -3.63 -5.12 40.57
C VAL A 14 -3.17 -5.94 39.37
N LEU A 15 -3.87 -7.04 39.10
CA LEU A 15 -3.85 -7.69 37.80
C LEU A 15 -4.51 -6.73 36.80
N LEU A 16 -3.72 -5.97 36.05
CA LEU A 16 -4.16 -5.40 34.79
C LEU A 16 -4.35 -6.57 33.83
N VAL A 17 -5.58 -7.11 33.79
CA VAL A 17 -6.01 -7.91 32.66
C VAL A 17 -6.26 -6.90 31.54
N SER A 18 -5.31 -6.78 30.61
CA SER A 18 -5.58 -6.10 29.34
C SER A 18 -6.70 -6.89 28.66
N GLN A 19 -7.92 -6.36 28.68
CA GLN A 19 -8.95 -6.87 27.79
C GLN A 19 -8.45 -6.56 26.38
N ALA A 20 -8.13 -7.61 25.61
CA ALA A 20 -8.12 -7.48 24.17
C ALA A 20 -9.52 -7.00 23.80
N SER A 21 -9.61 -5.79 23.26
CA SER A 21 -10.83 -5.31 22.60
C SER A 21 -11.24 -6.38 21.59
N ALA A 22 -12.51 -6.81 21.60
CA ALA A 22 -12.99 -7.63 20.50
C ALA A 22 -12.82 -6.81 19.21
N ALA A 23 -12.09 -7.34 18.23
CA ALA A 23 -11.98 -6.72 16.93
C ALA A 23 -13.39 -6.65 16.32
N ASN A 24 -13.88 -5.44 16.07
CA ASN A 24 -15.11 -5.22 15.34
C ASN A 24 -14.77 -5.25 13.85
N PHE A 25 -15.32 -6.22 13.12
CA PHE A 25 -15.19 -6.26 11.67
C PHE A 25 -16.30 -5.42 11.05
N VAL A 26 -15.92 -4.50 10.16
CA VAL A 26 -16.86 -3.74 9.33
C VAL A 26 -16.84 -4.35 7.93
N THR A 27 -18.01 -4.61 7.38
CA THR A 27 -18.14 -5.07 6.00
C THR A 27 -18.02 -3.87 5.07
N ILE A 28 -17.13 -3.96 4.09
CA ILE A 28 -16.93 -2.94 3.05
C ILE A 28 -17.54 -3.46 1.75
N ASP A 29 -18.82 -3.12 1.52
CA ASP A 29 -19.58 -3.52 0.34
C ASP A 29 -20.16 -2.27 -0.33
N PRO A 30 -19.49 -1.70 -1.35
CA PRO A 30 -20.06 -0.66 -2.18
C PRO A 30 -21.44 -1.09 -2.74
N PRO A 31 -22.42 -0.19 -2.83
CA PRO A 31 -23.76 -0.56 -3.31
C PRO A 31 -23.75 -1.25 -4.67
N GLY A 32 -24.24 -2.48 -4.72
CA GLY A 32 -24.31 -3.29 -5.94
C GLY A 32 -23.05 -4.08 -6.28
N SER A 33 -22.06 -4.10 -5.37
CA SER A 33 -20.89 -4.96 -5.51
C SER A 33 -21.24 -6.44 -5.35
N VAL A 34 -20.49 -7.29 -6.06
CA VAL A 34 -20.44 -8.75 -5.87
C VAL A 34 -19.05 -9.20 -5.42
N PHE A 35 -18.08 -8.28 -5.41
CA PHE A 35 -16.71 -8.46 -4.98
C PHE A 35 -16.14 -7.09 -4.60
N THR A 36 -15.36 -7.02 -3.52
CA THR A 36 -14.72 -5.79 -3.06
C THR A 36 -13.31 -6.12 -2.57
N GLU A 37 -12.34 -5.29 -2.93
CA GLU A 37 -10.99 -5.28 -2.36
C GLU A 37 -10.70 -3.86 -1.86
N VAL A 38 -10.34 -3.74 -0.59
CA VAL A 38 -9.75 -2.52 -0.03
C VAL A 38 -8.25 -2.61 -0.25
N TRP A 39 -7.67 -1.55 -0.79
CA TRP A 39 -6.23 -1.47 -1.05
C TRP A 39 -5.52 -0.57 -0.05
N ASP A 40 -6.20 0.49 0.41
CA ASP A 40 -5.60 1.46 1.32
C ASP A 40 -6.62 2.08 2.28
N VAL A 41 -6.14 2.56 3.42
CA VAL A 41 -6.91 3.17 4.52
C VAL A 41 -6.08 4.23 5.24
N ASP A 42 -6.65 5.42 5.40
CA ASP A 42 -6.00 6.56 6.06
C ASP A 42 -6.26 6.62 7.59
N GLU A 43 -5.73 7.63 8.29
CA GLU A 43 -5.88 7.76 9.75
C GLU A 43 -7.32 8.11 10.17
N ASP A 44 -8.06 8.80 9.30
CA ASP A 44 -9.47 9.13 9.46
C ASP A 44 -10.41 7.94 9.15
N GLY A 45 -9.86 6.84 8.63
CA GLY A 45 -10.57 5.62 8.31
C GLY A 45 -11.32 5.66 6.98
N GLN A 46 -10.99 6.61 6.11
CA GLN A 46 -11.36 6.56 4.71
C GLN A 46 -10.63 5.39 4.04
N MET A 47 -11.21 4.85 2.98
CA MET A 47 -10.67 3.67 2.32
C MET A 47 -10.80 3.80 0.82
N VAL A 48 -9.77 3.37 0.10
CA VAL A 48 -9.83 3.21 -1.35
C VAL A 48 -9.62 1.77 -1.76
N GLY A 49 -10.12 1.45 -2.95
CA GLY A 49 -9.93 0.14 -3.53
C GLY A 49 -10.71 -0.07 -4.81
N LEU A 50 -11.13 -1.31 -5.04
CA LEU A 50 -11.97 -1.67 -6.17
C LEU A 50 -13.17 -2.51 -5.77
N PHE A 51 -14.22 -2.45 -6.59
CA PHE A 51 -15.32 -3.41 -6.53
C PHE A 51 -15.75 -3.85 -7.92
N VAL A 52 -16.34 -5.04 -7.98
CA VAL A 52 -16.96 -5.58 -9.19
C VAL A 52 -18.47 -5.52 -9.03
N ASP A 53 -19.17 -4.91 -9.99
CA ASP A 53 -20.62 -4.83 -9.96
C ASP A 53 -21.30 -6.12 -10.50
N THR A 54 -22.62 -6.20 -10.40
CA THR A 54 -23.40 -7.34 -10.94
C THR A 54 -23.27 -7.56 -12.46
N SER A 55 -22.78 -6.58 -13.22
CA SER A 55 -22.53 -6.70 -14.66
C SER A 55 -21.13 -7.26 -14.95
N GLY A 56 -20.25 -7.30 -13.94
CA GLY A 56 -18.84 -7.68 -14.07
C GLY A 56 -17.91 -6.50 -14.40
N ALA A 57 -18.40 -5.27 -14.33
CA ALA A 57 -17.58 -4.06 -14.49
C ALA A 57 -16.75 -3.81 -13.22
N VAL A 58 -15.53 -3.31 -13.40
CA VAL A 58 -14.58 -3.05 -12.30
C VAL A 58 -14.51 -1.54 -12.08
N HIS A 59 -14.77 -1.12 -10.84
CA HIS A 59 -14.83 0.27 -10.43
C HIS A 59 -13.84 0.52 -9.31
N GLY A 60 -13.24 1.71 -9.27
CA GLY A 60 -12.62 2.19 -8.05
C GLY A 60 -13.68 2.65 -7.05
N PHE A 61 -13.36 2.67 -5.76
CA PHE A 61 -14.19 3.37 -4.78
C PHE A 61 -13.33 4.18 -3.82
N LEU A 62 -13.95 5.23 -3.27
CA LEU A 62 -13.59 5.90 -2.02
C LEU A 62 -14.74 5.65 -1.06
N ARG A 63 -14.44 5.21 0.16
CA ARG A 63 -15.36 5.22 1.29
C ARG A 63 -14.89 6.29 2.26
N ASP A 64 -15.73 7.27 2.57
CA ASP A 64 -15.37 8.32 3.54
C ASP A 64 -15.53 7.85 5.00
N ASP A 65 -15.19 8.75 5.92
CA ASP A 65 -15.24 8.56 7.38
C ASP A 65 -16.67 8.35 7.89
N ASP A 66 -17.65 9.01 7.27
CA ASP A 66 -19.08 8.81 7.49
C ASP A 66 -19.58 7.44 6.94
N GLY A 67 -18.81 6.83 6.04
CA GLY A 67 -19.05 5.51 5.45
C GLY A 67 -19.84 5.52 4.16
N ASP A 68 -20.00 6.69 3.55
CA ASP A 68 -20.57 6.86 2.22
C ASP A 68 -19.56 6.45 1.15
N PHE A 69 -20.08 5.88 0.06
CA PHE A 69 -19.27 5.40 -1.06
C PHE A 69 -19.35 6.35 -2.25
N THR A 70 -18.19 6.73 -2.77
CA THR A 70 -18.01 7.40 -4.06
C THR A 70 -17.40 6.43 -5.06
N THR A 71 -18.06 6.22 -6.20
CA THR A 71 -17.50 5.46 -7.31
C THR A 71 -16.44 6.28 -8.04
N LEU A 72 -15.26 5.67 -8.24
CA LEU A 72 -14.12 6.26 -8.93
C LEU A 72 -13.96 5.57 -10.29
N ASP A 73 -14.60 6.13 -11.31
CA ASP A 73 -14.46 5.68 -12.69
C ASP A 73 -13.66 6.72 -13.47
N PHE A 74 -12.52 6.30 -14.04
CA PHE A 74 -11.78 7.14 -14.95
C PHE A 74 -12.67 7.50 -16.16
N PRO A 75 -12.82 8.79 -16.52
CA PRO A 75 -13.79 9.21 -17.53
C PRO A 75 -13.62 8.51 -18.88
N GLY A 76 -14.67 7.77 -19.29
CA GLY A 76 -14.73 7.10 -20.58
C GLY A 76 -14.08 5.71 -20.63
N GLU A 77 -13.60 5.19 -19.51
CA GLU A 77 -12.91 3.91 -19.44
C GLU A 77 -13.73 2.87 -18.65
N SER A 78 -13.43 1.59 -18.88
CA SER A 78 -14.31 0.48 -18.45
C SER A 78 -13.83 -0.27 -17.20
N ARG A 79 -12.62 0.06 -16.72
CA ARG A 79 -12.00 -0.58 -15.57
C ARG A 79 -11.10 0.42 -14.87
N THR A 80 -11.41 0.70 -13.60
CA THR A 80 -10.62 1.58 -12.73
C THR A 80 -10.38 0.86 -11.41
N ALA A 81 -9.19 1.01 -10.84
CA ALA A 81 -8.87 0.57 -9.50
C ALA A 81 -8.10 1.69 -8.78
N ALA A 82 -8.42 1.96 -7.53
CA ALA A 82 -7.65 2.84 -6.66
C ALA A 82 -6.74 1.97 -5.77
N PHE A 83 -5.48 2.40 -5.61
CA PHE A 83 -4.46 1.61 -4.91
C PHE A 83 -3.88 2.33 -3.69
N GLY A 84 -3.72 3.66 -3.75
CA GLY A 84 -3.20 4.46 -2.64
C GLY A 84 -3.87 5.83 -2.56
N MET A 85 -3.83 6.45 -1.39
CA MET A 85 -4.38 7.78 -1.12
C MET A 85 -3.55 8.53 -0.07
N ASN A 86 -3.73 9.84 0.01
CA ASN A 86 -3.19 10.68 1.09
C ASN A 86 -4.31 11.49 1.77
N GLU A 87 -3.99 12.10 2.92
CA GLU A 87 -4.90 12.90 3.76
C GLU A 87 -5.33 14.21 3.09
N ASP A 88 -4.53 14.72 2.13
CA ASP A 88 -4.93 15.83 1.26
C ASP A 88 -6.07 15.45 0.28
N GLY A 89 -6.42 14.16 0.19
CA GLY A 89 -7.54 13.62 -0.59
C GLY A 89 -7.17 13.28 -2.04
N ASP A 90 -5.89 13.22 -2.35
CA ASP A 90 -5.39 12.71 -3.61
C ASP A 90 -5.45 11.18 -3.61
N ILE A 91 -5.84 10.61 -4.75
CA ILE A 91 -6.00 9.16 -4.92
C ILE A 91 -5.27 8.74 -6.19
N VAL A 92 -4.43 7.71 -6.08
CA VAL A 92 -3.72 7.11 -7.20
C VAL A 92 -4.18 5.70 -7.50
N GLY A 93 -3.96 5.28 -8.73
CA GLY A 93 -4.27 3.92 -9.13
C GLY A 93 -4.02 3.67 -10.60
N ALA A 94 -4.74 2.70 -11.16
CA ALA A 94 -4.67 2.37 -12.58
C ALA A 94 -6.05 2.19 -13.21
N PHE A 95 -6.10 2.43 -14.52
CA PHE A 95 -7.23 2.07 -15.37
C PHE A 95 -6.75 1.31 -16.61
N ILE A 96 -7.65 0.52 -17.20
CA ILE A 96 -7.40 -0.12 -18.49
C ILE A 96 -8.08 0.71 -19.56
N SER A 97 -7.26 1.31 -20.43
CA SER A 97 -7.77 2.07 -21.57
C SER A 97 -8.56 1.18 -22.53
N SER A 98 -9.44 1.78 -23.33
CA SER A 98 -10.16 1.08 -24.42
C SER A 98 -9.24 0.35 -25.42
N ALA A 99 -7.96 0.72 -25.50
CA ALA A 99 -6.93 0.05 -26.29
C ALA A 99 -6.30 -1.17 -25.59
N GLY A 100 -6.63 -1.43 -24.33
CA GLY A 100 -6.14 -2.53 -23.51
C GLY A 100 -4.88 -2.23 -22.70
N ALA A 101 -4.34 -1.00 -22.78
CA ALA A 101 -3.14 -0.61 -22.03
C ALA A 101 -3.48 -0.18 -20.59
N PHE A 102 -2.67 -0.64 -19.63
CA PHE A 102 -2.68 -0.14 -18.25
C PHE A 102 -2.08 1.26 -18.21
N ARG A 103 -2.80 2.19 -17.58
CA ARG A 103 -2.37 3.58 -17.40
C ARG A 103 -2.59 3.99 -15.96
N GLY A 104 -1.65 4.74 -15.40
CA GLY A 104 -1.78 5.29 -14.06
C GLY A 104 -2.71 6.49 -14.07
N TYR A 105 -3.28 6.82 -12.93
CA TYR A 105 -3.98 8.09 -12.75
C TYR A 105 -3.70 8.69 -11.38
N LEU A 106 -3.87 10.01 -11.32
CA LEU A 106 -4.08 10.79 -10.10
C LEU A 106 -5.49 11.37 -10.17
N ARG A 107 -6.27 11.20 -9.11
CA ARG A 107 -7.50 11.94 -8.89
C ARG A 107 -7.24 12.94 -7.77
N ASP A 108 -7.34 14.22 -8.07
CA ASP A 108 -7.13 15.26 -7.06
C ASP A 108 -8.29 15.33 -6.06
N SER A 109 -8.08 16.03 -4.94
CA SER A 109 -9.10 16.29 -3.92
C SER A 109 -10.36 17.01 -4.42
N SER A 110 -10.28 17.69 -5.57
CA SER A 110 -11.44 18.28 -6.25
C SER A 110 -12.18 17.29 -7.17
N GLY A 111 -11.69 16.06 -7.29
CA GLY A 111 -12.25 14.98 -8.09
C GLY A 111 -11.85 14.97 -9.56
N ASN A 112 -10.84 15.74 -9.96
CA ASN A 112 -10.35 15.75 -11.33
C ASN A 112 -9.33 14.63 -11.56
N PHE A 113 -9.50 13.89 -12.65
CA PHE A 113 -8.55 12.85 -13.06
C PHE A 113 -7.48 13.41 -13.99
N SER A 114 -6.24 13.06 -13.72
CA SER A 114 -5.06 13.24 -14.57
C SER A 114 -4.44 11.90 -14.89
N VAL A 115 -3.88 11.74 -16.09
CA VAL A 115 -3.20 10.50 -16.47
C VAL A 115 -1.73 10.55 -16.08
N ILE A 116 -1.25 9.42 -15.55
CA ILE A 116 0.15 9.15 -15.27
C ILE A 116 0.63 8.08 -16.26
N ASP A 117 1.35 8.53 -17.29
CA ASP A 117 2.03 7.64 -18.24
C ASP A 117 3.53 7.90 -18.16
N PHE A 118 4.31 6.86 -17.81
CA PHE A 118 5.75 6.95 -17.89
C PHE A 118 6.16 7.07 -19.38
N PRO A 119 7.03 8.03 -19.75
CA PRO A 119 7.40 8.24 -21.14
C PRO A 119 8.01 7.01 -21.83
N GLY A 120 7.32 6.50 -22.85
CA GLY A 120 7.78 5.37 -23.66
C GLY A 120 7.50 3.98 -23.06
N ALA A 121 6.79 3.92 -21.94
CA ALA A 121 6.35 2.66 -21.33
C ALA A 121 5.23 1.99 -22.14
N ALA A 122 5.16 0.66 -22.05
CA ALA A 122 4.06 -0.15 -22.57
C ALA A 122 2.84 -0.14 -21.63
N GLY A 123 3.05 0.13 -20.34
CA GLY A 123 2.01 0.34 -19.34
C GLY A 123 2.59 1.02 -18.10
N THR A 124 1.73 1.71 -17.34
CA THR A 124 2.11 2.42 -16.11
C THR A 124 1.03 2.19 -15.05
N GLN A 125 1.45 1.98 -13.81
CA GLN A 125 0.57 1.89 -12.64
C GLN A 125 1.12 2.81 -11.55
N ALA A 126 0.24 3.51 -10.83
CA ALA A 126 0.59 4.28 -9.65
C ALA A 126 0.06 3.55 -8.42
N TRP A 127 0.94 3.25 -7.47
CA TRP A 127 0.63 2.38 -6.33
C TRP A 127 0.39 3.16 -5.05
N ASP A 128 1.14 4.25 -4.84
CA ASP A 128 1.08 5.01 -3.60
C ASP A 128 1.43 6.49 -3.81
N VAL A 129 0.98 7.35 -2.88
CA VAL A 129 1.16 8.81 -2.89
C VAL A 129 1.29 9.34 -1.46
N ASN A 130 2.29 10.18 -1.20
CA ASN A 130 2.47 10.84 0.10
C ASN A 130 1.85 12.26 0.12
N GLU A 131 1.86 12.96 1.27
CA GLU A 131 1.30 14.31 1.42
C GLU A 131 2.04 15.37 0.62
N ASP A 132 3.33 15.16 0.34
CA ASP A 132 4.09 16.02 -0.58
C ASP A 132 3.69 15.83 -2.07
N GLY A 133 2.75 14.92 -2.35
CA GLY A 133 2.25 14.61 -3.70
C GLY A 133 3.26 13.85 -4.55
N GLN A 134 4.26 13.22 -3.92
CA GLN A 134 5.17 12.30 -4.56
C GLN A 134 4.46 10.97 -4.78
N ILE A 135 4.53 10.46 -6.01
CA ILE A 135 3.82 9.23 -6.40
C ILE A 135 4.83 8.16 -6.76
N VAL A 136 4.68 6.96 -6.21
CA VAL A 136 5.48 5.80 -6.60
C VAL A 136 4.64 4.79 -7.38
N GLY A 137 5.32 4.06 -8.26
CA GLY A 137 4.73 2.89 -8.86
C GLY A 137 5.67 2.15 -9.80
N ASP A 138 5.09 1.46 -10.79
CA ASP A 138 5.88 0.74 -11.78
C ASP A 138 5.40 0.99 -13.21
N TYR A 139 6.32 0.77 -14.14
CA TYR A 139 6.05 0.78 -15.57
C TYR A 139 6.69 -0.41 -16.26
N ALA A 140 6.02 -0.91 -17.30
CA ALA A 140 6.54 -1.94 -18.16
C ALA A 140 7.29 -1.32 -19.34
N ASP A 141 8.52 -1.79 -19.62
CA ASP A 141 9.22 -1.46 -20.86
C ASP A 141 8.59 -2.21 -22.07
N ASN A 142 9.11 -1.96 -23.28
CA ASN A 142 8.61 -2.63 -24.49
C ASN A 142 9.00 -4.13 -24.58
N ASN A 143 9.84 -4.63 -23.66
CA ASN A 143 10.18 -6.05 -23.54
C ASN A 143 9.31 -6.74 -22.47
N GLY A 144 8.52 -5.98 -21.73
CA GLY A 144 7.68 -6.47 -20.63
C GLY A 144 8.38 -6.54 -19.27
N ASN A 145 9.57 -5.95 -19.11
CA ASN A 145 10.23 -5.86 -17.82
C ASN A 145 9.64 -4.71 -16.99
N PHE A 146 9.46 -4.93 -15.70
CA PHE A 146 8.97 -3.93 -14.77
C PHE A 146 10.10 -3.12 -14.14
N HIS A 147 9.89 -1.80 -14.12
CA HIS A 147 10.77 -0.82 -13.51
C HIS A 147 9.97 0.01 -12.50
N GLY A 148 10.56 0.30 -11.35
CA GLY A 148 9.97 1.23 -10.39
C GLY A 148 10.10 2.66 -10.91
N TYR A 149 9.25 3.56 -10.42
CA TYR A 149 9.44 5.00 -10.59
C TYR A 149 9.01 5.79 -9.37
N LEU A 150 9.60 6.98 -9.25
CA LEU A 150 9.11 8.10 -8.46
C LEU A 150 8.67 9.21 -9.43
N LEU A 151 7.46 9.74 -9.26
CA LEU A 151 6.96 10.92 -9.92
C LEU A 151 6.91 12.05 -8.89
N GLU A 152 7.73 13.07 -9.10
CA GLU A 152 7.82 14.24 -8.22
C GLU A 152 7.85 15.50 -9.07
N ASN A 153 7.00 16.49 -8.74
CA ASN A 153 6.95 17.77 -9.46
C ASN A 153 6.81 17.62 -10.99
N GLY A 154 6.09 16.59 -11.43
CA GLY A 154 5.89 16.26 -12.85
C GLY A 154 7.08 15.58 -13.54
N ASN A 155 8.12 15.21 -12.81
CA ASN A 155 9.31 14.53 -13.34
C ASN A 155 9.36 13.08 -12.87
N PHE A 156 9.55 12.16 -13.81
CA PHE A 156 9.78 10.76 -13.51
C PHE A 156 11.26 10.47 -13.24
N THR A 157 11.52 9.71 -12.19
CA THR A 157 12.80 9.09 -11.86
C THR A 157 12.63 7.57 -11.87
N THR A 158 13.39 6.86 -12.70
CA THR A 158 13.40 5.39 -12.68
C THR A 158 14.09 4.88 -11.42
N ILE A 159 13.50 3.86 -10.81
CA ILE A 159 14.01 3.15 -9.63
C ILE A 159 14.28 1.70 -10.06
N ASP A 160 15.55 1.37 -10.23
CA ASP A 160 16.02 0.02 -10.52
C ASP A 160 17.02 -0.41 -9.46
N VAL A 161 16.73 -1.52 -8.76
CA VAL A 161 17.67 -2.12 -7.82
C VAL A 161 18.87 -2.69 -8.61
N PRO A 162 20.12 -2.36 -8.25
CA PRO A 162 21.29 -2.84 -8.99
C PRO A 162 21.37 -4.37 -9.08
N GLY A 163 21.34 -4.89 -10.31
CA GLY A 163 21.43 -6.33 -10.60
C GLY A 163 20.09 -7.08 -10.59
N ALA A 164 18.98 -6.39 -10.32
CA ALA A 164 17.64 -6.94 -10.47
C ALA A 164 17.26 -7.09 -11.95
N THR A 165 16.36 -8.04 -12.24
CA THR A 165 15.69 -8.15 -13.54
C THR A 165 14.41 -7.32 -13.60
N GLU A 166 13.75 -7.13 -12.45
CA GLU A 166 12.55 -6.29 -12.31
C GLU A 166 12.61 -5.56 -10.96
N THR A 167 12.07 -4.34 -10.91
CA THR A 167 11.91 -3.56 -9.68
C THR A 167 10.48 -3.01 -9.62
N LEU A 168 9.82 -3.17 -8.47
CA LEU A 168 8.43 -2.77 -8.27
C LEU A 168 8.36 -1.93 -6.99
N ALA A 169 8.17 -0.61 -7.16
CA ALA A 169 7.95 0.31 -6.03
C ALA A 169 6.48 0.22 -5.59
N ARG A 170 6.25 0.16 -4.29
CA ARG A 170 4.93 -0.18 -3.71
C ARG A 170 4.44 0.83 -2.69
N GLY A 171 5.31 1.36 -1.85
CA GLY A 171 4.95 2.35 -0.84
C GLY A 171 5.99 3.46 -0.71
N ILE A 172 5.56 4.62 -0.21
CA ILE A 172 6.38 5.81 0.04
C ILE A 172 5.93 6.48 1.36
N ASN A 173 6.85 7.02 2.16
CA ASN A 173 6.52 7.85 3.33
C ASN A 173 6.77 9.35 3.09
N GLU A 174 6.43 10.19 4.07
CA GLU A 174 6.67 11.64 4.01
C GLU A 174 8.14 12.05 3.89
N ASP A 175 9.09 11.22 4.35
CA ASP A 175 10.52 11.49 4.19
C ASP A 175 11.04 11.11 2.78
N GLY A 176 10.16 10.60 1.90
CA GLY A 176 10.49 10.19 0.54
C GLY A 176 11.24 8.86 0.46
N GLU A 177 11.24 8.07 1.53
CA GLU A 177 11.73 6.70 1.54
C GLU A 177 10.75 5.79 0.83
N ILE A 178 11.27 4.87 0.02
CA ILE A 178 10.46 4.04 -0.88
C ILE A 178 10.70 2.58 -0.57
N VAL A 179 9.61 1.83 -0.39
CA VAL A 179 9.65 0.38 -0.25
C VAL A 179 9.04 -0.33 -1.44
N GLY A 180 9.45 -1.59 -1.60
CA GLY A 180 8.92 -2.45 -2.64
C GLY A 180 9.66 -3.77 -2.69
N PHE A 181 9.64 -4.40 -3.86
CA PHE A 181 10.41 -5.61 -4.08
C PHE A 181 11.06 -5.64 -5.45
N TYR A 182 12.10 -6.44 -5.57
CA TYR A 182 12.82 -6.65 -6.82
C TYR A 182 13.04 -8.14 -7.05
N ILE A 183 13.14 -8.52 -8.31
CA ILE A 183 13.40 -9.91 -8.73
C ILE A 183 14.87 -10.02 -9.11
N ASP A 184 15.60 -10.98 -8.53
CA ASP A 184 16.99 -11.24 -8.87
C ASP A 184 17.14 -12.07 -10.16
N ALA A 185 18.38 -12.25 -10.64
CA ALA A 185 18.65 -13.04 -11.83
C ALA A 185 18.27 -14.54 -11.73
N ASN A 186 17.97 -15.03 -10.52
CA ASN A 186 17.50 -16.40 -10.28
C ASN A 186 15.96 -16.48 -10.21
N GLY A 187 15.26 -15.34 -10.30
CA GLY A 187 13.81 -15.28 -10.19
C GLY A 187 13.31 -15.28 -8.75
N VAL A 188 14.11 -14.81 -7.79
CA VAL A 188 13.74 -14.69 -6.37
C VAL A 188 13.35 -13.25 -6.05
N ASP A 189 12.19 -13.06 -5.40
CA ASP A 189 11.78 -11.74 -4.93
C ASP A 189 12.44 -11.40 -3.60
N HIS A 190 12.95 -10.18 -3.52
CA HIS A 190 13.55 -9.58 -2.35
C HIS A 190 12.87 -8.25 -2.04
N GLY A 191 12.61 -7.96 -0.77
CA GLY A 191 12.15 -6.64 -0.36
C GLY A 191 13.28 -5.62 -0.49
N PHE A 192 12.94 -4.35 -0.65
CA PHE A 192 13.91 -3.26 -0.53
C PHE A 192 13.32 -2.06 0.22
N LEU A 193 14.22 -1.30 0.84
CA LEU A 193 14.05 0.10 1.24
C LEU A 193 15.02 0.94 0.40
N ARG A 194 14.56 2.05 -0.16
CA ARG A 194 15.37 3.08 -0.80
C ARG A 194 15.26 4.36 0.02
N ASP A 195 16.39 4.84 0.55
CA ASP A 195 16.43 6.09 1.32
C ASP A 195 16.33 7.35 0.42
N GLU A 196 16.21 8.52 1.05
CA GLU A 196 16.14 9.83 0.37
C GLU A 196 17.35 10.11 -0.55
N ASP A 197 18.54 9.60 -0.16
CA ASP A 197 19.79 9.71 -0.91
C ASP A 197 19.86 8.72 -2.10
N GLY A 198 18.92 7.79 -2.18
CA GLY A 198 18.79 6.78 -3.22
C GLY A 198 19.62 5.52 -3.03
N ASN A 199 20.09 5.25 -1.82
CA ASN A 199 20.74 4.00 -1.47
C ASN A 199 19.69 2.91 -1.22
N PHE A 200 20.00 1.68 -1.63
CA PHE A 200 19.13 0.53 -1.44
C PHE A 200 19.61 -0.35 -0.29
N THR A 201 18.66 -0.76 0.56
CA THR A 201 18.81 -1.81 1.57
C THR A 201 17.89 -2.97 1.21
N THR A 202 18.47 -4.17 1.05
CA THR A 202 17.69 -5.40 0.83
C THR A 202 17.03 -5.85 2.14
N ILE A 203 15.77 -6.23 2.06
CA ILE A 203 14.97 -6.75 3.17
C ILE A 203 14.55 -8.18 2.84
N ASP A 204 15.14 -9.14 3.56
CA ASP A 204 14.80 -10.56 3.43
C ASP A 204 14.40 -11.15 4.77
N VAL A 205 13.22 -11.80 4.80
CA VAL A 205 12.81 -12.59 5.95
C VAL A 205 13.70 -13.84 6.05
N PRO A 206 14.41 -14.06 7.19
CA PRO A 206 15.32 -15.19 7.32
C PRO A 206 14.64 -16.54 7.07
N GLY A 207 15.12 -17.26 6.05
CA GLY A 207 14.59 -18.58 5.68
C GLY A 207 13.33 -18.55 4.82
N ALA A 208 12.88 -17.38 4.37
CA ALA A 208 11.85 -17.26 3.35
C ALA A 208 12.40 -17.64 1.96
N ALA A 209 11.50 -18.11 1.10
CA ALA A 209 11.77 -18.33 -0.32
C ALA A 209 11.65 -17.04 -1.13
N SER A 210 10.84 -16.07 -0.67
CA SER A 210 10.78 -14.72 -1.22
C SER A 210 10.22 -13.73 -0.18
N THR A 211 10.58 -12.45 -0.29
CA THR A 211 10.11 -11.37 0.58
C THR A 211 9.58 -10.23 -0.28
N ASN A 212 8.39 -9.74 0.03
CA ASN A 212 7.76 -8.61 -0.65
C ASN A 212 7.42 -7.54 0.40
N ALA A 213 8.09 -6.39 0.36
CA ALA A 213 7.68 -5.21 1.13
C ALA A 213 6.63 -4.44 0.32
N ILE A 214 5.59 -3.97 1.01
CA ILE A 214 4.39 -3.38 0.38
C ILE A 214 4.11 -1.98 0.91
N GLY A 215 4.23 -1.76 2.22
CA GLY A 215 3.98 -0.46 2.85
C GLY A 215 5.03 -0.12 3.89
N ILE A 216 5.18 1.17 4.16
CA ILE A 216 6.09 1.78 5.14
C ILE A 216 5.29 2.80 5.96
N ASN A 217 5.59 2.96 7.25
CA ASN A 217 4.96 4.00 8.06
C ASN A 217 5.69 5.35 7.93
N GLU A 218 5.05 6.42 8.39
CA GLU A 218 5.62 7.78 8.27
C GLU A 218 6.98 7.97 8.93
N ASP A 219 7.20 7.34 10.09
CA ASP A 219 8.48 7.43 10.79
C ASP A 219 9.59 6.56 10.14
N GLY A 220 9.27 5.78 9.09
CA GLY A 220 10.18 4.85 8.41
C GLY A 220 10.62 3.64 9.25
N GLU A 221 10.12 3.51 10.48
CA GLU A 221 10.50 2.49 11.45
C GLU A 221 9.84 1.12 11.20
N GLU A 222 8.69 1.10 10.51
CA GLU A 222 7.91 -0.13 10.30
C GLU A 222 7.60 -0.35 8.81
N ILE A 223 7.97 -1.54 8.32
CA ILE A 223 7.65 -1.99 6.97
C ILE A 223 6.76 -3.24 7.06
N VAL A 224 5.67 -3.23 6.27
CA VAL A 224 4.71 -4.33 6.16
C VAL A 224 4.78 -4.99 4.79
N GLY A 225 4.32 -6.23 4.71
CA GLY A 225 4.34 -6.98 3.45
C GLY A 225 3.95 -8.44 3.59
N TYR A 226 4.52 -9.31 2.77
CA TYR A 226 4.36 -10.76 2.89
C TYR A 226 5.63 -11.49 2.44
N TYR A 227 5.76 -12.74 2.86
CA TYR A 227 6.82 -13.63 2.42
C TYR A 227 6.28 -15.02 2.13
N LEU A 228 6.92 -15.74 1.20
CA LEU A 228 6.68 -17.16 1.01
C LEU A 228 7.68 -17.96 1.84
N ASP A 229 7.19 -18.93 2.61
CA ASP A 229 8.09 -19.90 3.24
C ASP A 229 8.64 -20.90 2.20
N THR A 230 9.60 -21.74 2.60
CA THR A 230 10.16 -22.78 1.70
C THR A 230 9.15 -23.84 1.24
N ASN A 231 7.94 -23.86 1.79
CA ASN A 231 6.85 -24.74 1.39
C ASN A 231 5.84 -24.05 0.46
N GLY A 232 6.05 -22.77 0.12
CA GLY A 232 5.18 -21.98 -0.74
C GLY A 232 3.94 -21.42 -0.03
N VAL A 233 3.95 -21.32 1.30
CA VAL A 233 2.85 -20.72 2.07
C VAL A 233 3.09 -19.23 2.23
N TYR A 234 2.11 -18.40 1.87
CA TYR A 234 2.12 -16.95 2.13
C TYR A 234 1.96 -16.66 3.62
N ASN A 235 2.83 -15.82 4.15
CA ASN A 235 2.81 -15.36 5.54
C ASN A 235 2.95 -13.85 5.58
N ALA A 236 2.21 -13.17 6.46
CA ALA A 236 2.46 -11.78 6.79
C ALA A 236 3.56 -11.71 7.86
N PRO A 237 4.65 -10.93 7.67
CA PRO A 237 5.59 -10.64 8.73
C PRO A 237 4.87 -9.80 9.79
N ARG A 238 5.16 -10.07 11.07
CA ARG A 238 4.49 -9.42 12.20
C ARG A 238 5.14 -8.09 12.61
N ASN A 239 6.24 -7.74 11.94
CA ASN A 239 7.03 -6.50 11.87
C ASN A 239 8.34 -6.88 11.17
N LEU A 240 8.75 -6.15 10.13
CA LEU A 240 10.09 -6.26 9.56
C LEU A 240 10.98 -5.25 10.30
N ASP A 241 11.52 -5.65 11.44
CA ASP A 241 12.48 -4.80 12.17
C ASP A 241 13.74 -4.64 11.28
N ILE A 242 14.05 -3.40 10.88
CA ILE A 242 15.21 -3.02 10.06
C ILE A 242 16.46 -2.84 10.94
#